data_AF-A0A7K2YFR7-F1
#
_entry.id   AF-A0A7K2YFR7-F1
#
_cell.length_a   1.000
_cell.length_b   1.000
_cell.length_c   1.000
_cell.angle_alpha   90.00
_cell.angle_beta   90.00
_cell.angle_gamma   90.00
#
_symmetry.space_group_name_H-M   'P 1'
#
loop_
_entity.id
_entity.type
_entity.pdbx_description
1 polymer ?
#
loop_
_entity_poly.entity_id
_entity_poly.type
_entity_poly.pdbx_seq_one_letter_code
_entity_poly.pdbx_strand_id
1 'polypeptide(L)'
;MLAAVNEERAKAGCAPVKSDAKLRELARAHSADMARRNYFDHNTPEGLTPWDRAEKAGVSNLGAENIARGQKTADAVMRAWMNSPGHRRNILDCSLTTLGVGIQEGAGGPWWTQDFGR
;
A
#
# COMPACT_ATOMS: atom_id res chain seq x y z
N MET A 1 4.29 6.03 -8.91
CA MET A 1 3.47 4.96 -8.31
C MET A 1 2.06 4.92 -8.88
N LEU A 2 1.22 5.94 -8.67
CA LEU A 2 -0.17 5.97 -9.17
C LEU A 2 -0.29 5.64 -10.67
N ALA A 3 0.55 6.27 -11.51
CA ALA A 3 0.55 6.00 -12.96
C ALA A 3 0.86 4.53 -13.28
N ALA A 4 1.87 3.93 -12.64
CA ALA A 4 2.25 2.53 -12.85
C ALA A 4 1.14 1.55 -12.39
N VAL A 5 0.47 1.83 -11.27
CA VAL A 5 -0.71 1.07 -10.83
C VAL A 5 -1.82 1.14 -11.89
N ASN A 6 -2.11 2.34 -12.39
CA ASN A 6 -3.15 2.53 -13.40
C ASN A 6 -2.80 1.91 -14.76
N GLU A 7 -1.52 1.83 -15.12
CA GLU A 7 -1.05 1.11 -16.31
C GLU A 7 -1.34 -0.40 -16.19
N GLU A 8 -1.01 -1.02 -15.06
CA GLU A 8 -1.30 -2.45 -14.82
C GLU A 8 -2.80 -2.72 -14.74
N ARG A 9 -3.57 -1.82 -14.14
CA ARG A 9 -5.04 -1.91 -14.07
C ARG A 9 -5.68 -1.80 -15.45
N ALA A 10 -5.18 -0.92 -16.33
CA ALA A 10 -5.65 -0.82 -17.70
C ALA A 10 -5.41 -2.12 -18.49
N LYS A 11 -4.24 -2.77 -18.31
CA LYS A 11 -3.95 -4.09 -18.92
C LYS A 11 -4.92 -5.17 -18.47
N ALA A 12 -5.46 -5.06 -17.25
CA ALA A 12 -6.45 -5.98 -16.69
C ALA A 12 -7.91 -5.57 -16.94
N GLY A 13 -8.17 -4.47 -17.66
CA GLY A 13 -9.52 -3.97 -17.91
C GLY A 13 -10.20 -3.27 -16.72
N CYS A 14 -9.45 -2.95 -15.66
CA CYS A 14 -9.99 -2.19 -14.53
C CYS A 14 -9.97 -0.68 -14.79
N ALA A 15 -10.94 0.03 -14.20
CA ALA A 15 -10.90 1.49 -14.13
C ALA A 15 -9.67 1.98 -13.32
N PRO A 16 -9.12 3.16 -13.65
CA PRO A 16 -8.01 3.73 -12.89
C PRO A 16 -8.45 4.10 -11.47
N VAL A 17 -7.58 3.86 -10.50
CA VAL A 17 -7.75 4.39 -9.14
C VAL A 17 -7.37 5.87 -9.09
N LYS A 18 -7.99 6.60 -8.17
CA LYS A 18 -7.67 8.01 -7.86
C LYS A 18 -6.81 8.10 -6.59
N SER A 19 -5.96 9.12 -6.49
CA SER A 19 -5.22 9.36 -5.25
C SER A 19 -6.18 9.75 -4.11
N ASP A 20 -6.01 9.15 -2.95
CA ASP A 20 -6.73 9.50 -1.72
C ASP A 20 -5.74 9.97 -0.64
N ALA A 21 -6.01 11.14 -0.08
CA ALA A 21 -5.13 11.77 0.88
C ALA A 21 -5.11 11.05 2.24
N LYS A 22 -6.25 10.52 2.69
CA LYS A 22 -6.38 9.82 3.95
C LYS A 22 -5.71 8.44 3.90
N LEU A 23 -5.91 7.70 2.80
CA LEU A 23 -5.18 6.44 2.57
C LEU A 23 -3.66 6.68 2.47
N ARG A 24 -3.25 7.79 1.85
CA ARG A 24 -1.82 8.13 1.78
C ARG A 24 -1.23 8.42 3.16
N GLU A 25 -1.97 9.12 4.02
CA GLU A 25 -1.53 9.37 5.40
C GLU A 25 -1.45 8.08 6.21
N LEU A 26 -2.47 7.22 6.10
CA LEU A 26 -2.51 5.89 6.73
C LEU A 26 -1.30 5.03 6.31
N ALA A 27 -1.07 4.91 5.00
CA ALA A 27 0.04 4.15 4.46
C ALA A 27 1.40 4.69 4.93
N ARG A 28 1.57 6.02 4.95
CA ARG A 28 2.80 6.66 5.42
C ARG A 28 3.03 6.39 6.90
N ALA A 29 1.99 6.45 7.72
CA ALA A 29 2.07 6.17 9.14
C ALA A 29 2.51 4.72 9.41
N HIS A 30 1.97 3.74 8.65
CA HIS A 30 2.37 2.34 8.80
C HIS A 30 3.81 2.08 8.33
N SER A 31 4.21 2.64 7.18
CA SER A 31 5.62 2.60 6.73
C SER A 31 6.58 3.20 7.78
N ALA A 32 6.18 4.31 8.41
CA ALA A 32 6.95 4.95 9.47
C ALA A 32 7.04 4.10 10.74
N ASP A 33 5.94 3.44 11.14
CA ASP A 33 5.95 2.58 12.33
C ASP A 33 6.81 1.33 12.12
N MET A 34 6.65 0.65 10.98
CA MET A 34 7.48 -0.48 10.57
C MET A 34 8.97 -0.12 10.58
N ALA A 35 9.34 1.02 10.00
CA ALA A 35 10.72 1.48 9.97
C ALA A 35 11.26 1.81 11.37
N ARG A 36 10.48 2.54 12.17
CA ARG A 36 10.88 3.00 13.52
C ARG A 36 11.07 1.84 14.49
N ARG A 37 10.19 0.84 14.42
CA ARG A 37 10.14 -0.29 15.36
C ARG A 37 10.77 -1.56 14.79
N ASN A 38 11.29 -1.50 13.56
CA ASN A 38 11.98 -2.58 12.87
C ASN A 38 11.17 -3.89 12.81
N TYR A 39 9.92 -3.81 12.38
CA TYR A 39 9.07 -4.98 12.07
C TYR A 39 8.54 -4.85 10.65
N PHE A 40 8.30 -5.98 9.98
CA PHE A 40 7.76 -6.02 8.62
C PHE A 40 6.54 -6.94 8.59
N ASP A 41 5.37 -6.38 8.87
CA ASP A 41 4.10 -7.11 8.94
C ASP A 41 2.93 -6.15 8.63
N HIS A 42 1.83 -6.70 8.14
CA HIS A 42 0.56 -5.98 7.98
C HIS A 42 -0.02 -5.57 9.33
N ASN A 43 0.18 -6.38 10.36
CA ASN A 43 -0.27 -6.10 11.71
C ASN A 43 0.82 -5.36 12.49
N THR A 44 0.41 -4.44 13.35
CA THR A 44 1.34 -3.88 14.34
C THR A 44 1.78 -4.97 15.33
N PRO A 45 2.89 -4.80 16.06
CA PRO A 45 3.29 -5.73 17.12
C PRO A 45 2.24 -5.90 18.23
N GLU A 46 1.34 -4.94 18.40
CA GLU A 46 0.16 -5.02 19.28
C GLU A 46 -0.99 -5.87 18.70
N GLY A 47 -0.87 -6.33 17.45
CA GLY A 47 -1.88 -7.10 16.75
C GLY A 47 -2.91 -6.26 15.98
N LEU A 48 -2.79 -4.92 15.97
CA LEU A 48 -3.71 -4.06 15.21
C LEU A 48 -3.56 -4.29 13.70
N THR A 49 -4.66 -4.65 13.06
CA THR A 49 -4.77 -4.90 11.62
C THR A 49 -4.76 -3.59 10.81
N PRO A 50 -4.61 -3.64 9.48
CA PRO A 50 -4.78 -2.46 8.64
C PRO A 50 -6.13 -1.75 8.84
N TRP A 51 -7.20 -2.51 9.07
CA TRP A 51 -8.54 -1.95 9.30
C TRP A 51 -8.66 -1.28 10.67
N ASP A 52 -8.05 -1.82 11.73
CA ASP A 52 -8.03 -1.15 13.04
C ASP A 52 -7.28 0.19 12.97
N ARG A 53 -6.16 0.22 12.22
CA ARG A 53 -5.42 1.47 11.96
C ARG A 53 -6.24 2.46 11.15
N ALA A 54 -6.96 1.99 10.13
CA ALA A 54 -7.82 2.81 9.28
C ALA A 54 -8.96 3.43 10.09
N GLU A 55 -9.66 2.63 10.91
CA GLU A 55 -10.74 3.09 11.79
C GLU A 55 -10.24 4.18 12.74
N LYS A 56 -9.11 3.95 13.42
CA LYS A 56 -8.50 4.93 14.33
C LYS A 56 -8.12 6.24 13.63
N ALA A 57 -7.75 6.17 12.34
CA ALA A 57 -7.43 7.33 11.52
C ALA A 57 -8.66 7.98 10.84
N GLY A 58 -9.88 7.47 11.08
CA GLY A 58 -11.09 7.98 10.43
C GLY A 58 -11.14 7.71 8.93
N VAL A 59 -10.59 6.57 8.51
CA VAL A 59 -10.55 6.05 7.13
C VAL A 59 -11.47 4.84 7.05
N SER A 60 -12.65 5.01 6.47
CA SER A 60 -13.68 3.98 6.41
C SER A 60 -13.68 3.15 5.13
N ASN A 61 -12.89 3.53 4.13
CA ASN A 61 -12.94 2.93 2.80
C ASN A 61 -11.79 1.96 2.50
N LEU A 62 -10.90 1.66 3.46
CA LEU A 62 -9.79 0.72 3.25
C LEU A 62 -10.30 -0.66 2.79
N GLY A 63 -9.81 -1.10 1.63
CA GLY A 63 -10.15 -2.36 1.00
C GLY A 63 -9.01 -3.36 0.94
N ALA A 64 -7.76 -2.90 0.78
CA ALA A 64 -6.58 -3.76 0.73
C ALA A 64 -5.28 -2.99 1.06
N GLU A 65 -4.26 -3.73 1.51
CA GLU A 65 -2.91 -3.20 1.78
C GLU A 65 -1.87 -4.10 1.11
N ASN A 66 -0.85 -3.50 0.49
CA ASN A 66 0.42 -4.15 0.14
C ASN A 66 1.56 -3.47 0.89
N ILE A 67 2.55 -4.24 1.34
CA ILE A 67 3.78 -3.71 1.95
C ILE A 67 5.03 -4.20 1.21
N ALA A 68 6.12 -3.44 1.28
CA ALA A 68 7.42 -3.85 0.76
C ALA A 68 8.57 -3.18 1.52
N ARG A 69 9.77 -3.75 1.42
CA ARG A 69 11.00 -3.19 2.03
C ARG A 69 12.20 -3.42 1.12
N GLY A 70 12.99 -2.38 0.91
CA GLY A 70 14.30 -2.45 0.26
C GLY A 70 14.29 -2.21 -1.26
N GLN A 71 13.13 -2.14 -1.91
CA GLN A 71 13.03 -1.77 -3.31
C GLN A 71 13.24 -0.27 -3.47
N LYS A 72 14.37 0.14 -4.06
CA LYS A 72 14.82 1.53 -4.09
C LYS A 72 13.99 2.46 -4.97
N THR A 73 13.16 1.93 -5.87
CA THR A 73 12.40 2.73 -6.84
C THR A 73 10.97 2.25 -6.95
N ALA A 74 10.08 3.15 -7.39
CA ALA A 74 8.69 2.82 -7.66
C ALA A 74 8.55 1.67 -8.67
N ASP A 75 9.40 1.63 -9.70
CA ASP A 75 9.37 0.57 -10.70
C ASP A 75 9.84 -0.78 -10.13
N ALA A 76 10.84 -0.75 -9.25
CA ALA A 76 11.32 -1.97 -8.59
C ALA A 76 10.26 -2.58 -7.68
N VAL A 77 9.56 -1.76 -6.88
CA VAL A 77 8.51 -2.26 -5.98
C VAL A 77 7.25 -2.68 -6.75
N MET A 78 6.88 -1.97 -7.82
CA MET A 78 5.76 -2.37 -8.67
C MET A 78 6.02 -3.73 -9.34
N ARG A 79 7.22 -3.95 -9.89
CA ARG A 79 7.59 -5.27 -10.43
C ARG A 79 7.51 -6.37 -9.36
N ALA A 80 7.99 -6.08 -8.14
CA ALA A 80 7.94 -7.04 -7.04
C ALA A 80 6.50 -7.41 -6.66
N TRP A 81 5.62 -6.42 -6.52
CA TRP A 81 4.20 -6.66 -6.22
C TRP A 81 3.48 -7.39 -7.36
N MET A 82 3.70 -7.01 -8.62
CA MET A 82 3.06 -7.67 -9.76
C MET A 82 3.51 -9.12 -9.97
N ASN A 83 4.72 -9.48 -9.52
CA ASN A 83 5.22 -10.86 -9.52
C ASN A 83 4.77 -11.68 -8.31
N SER A 84 4.04 -11.08 -7.36
CA SER A 84 3.53 -11.76 -6.18
C SER A 84 2.00 -11.91 -6.27
N PRO A 85 1.45 -13.13 -6.31
CA PRO A 85 0.02 -13.34 -6.53
C PRO A 85 -0.90 -12.59 -5.55
N GLY A 86 -0.52 -12.52 -4.26
CA GLY A 86 -1.28 -11.81 -3.24
C GLY A 86 -1.32 -10.30 -3.49
N HIS A 87 -0.16 -9.68 -3.73
CA HIS A 87 -0.07 -8.23 -3.96
C HIS A 87 -0.69 -7.83 -5.31
N ARG A 88 -0.46 -8.64 -6.35
CA ARG A 88 -1.08 -8.46 -7.68
C ARG A 88 -2.59 -8.47 -7.59
N ARG A 89 -3.18 -9.39 -6.81
CA ARG A 89 -4.64 -9.46 -6.62
C ARG A 89 -5.19 -8.15 -6.08
N ASN A 90 -4.51 -7.52 -5.11
CA ASN A 90 -4.94 -6.23 -4.56
C ASN A 90 -4.85 -5.11 -5.61
N ILE A 91 -3.76 -5.04 -6.38
CA ILE A 91 -3.56 -4.02 -7.43
C ILE A 91 -4.65 -4.13 -8.53
N LEU A 92 -4.99 -5.36 -8.91
CA LEU A 92 -5.92 -5.67 -10.01
C LEU A 92 -7.37 -5.92 -9.56
N ASP A 93 -7.70 -5.66 -8.30
CA ASP A 93 -9.09 -5.69 -7.85
C ASP A 93 -9.83 -4.47 -8.42
N CYS A 94 -10.65 -4.70 -9.44
CA CYS A 94 -11.40 -3.64 -10.11
C CYS A 94 -12.47 -2.98 -9.21
N SER A 95 -12.80 -3.56 -8.05
CA SER A 95 -13.73 -2.95 -7.09
C SER A 95 -13.11 -1.81 -6.29
N LEU A 96 -11.79 -1.69 -6.27
CA LEU A 96 -11.05 -0.63 -5.60
C LEU A 96 -10.95 0.59 -6.52
N THR A 97 -11.24 1.77 -6.00
CA THR A 97 -11.35 3.03 -6.75
C THR A 97 -10.38 4.11 -6.29
N THR A 98 -9.76 3.94 -5.13
CA THR A 98 -8.81 4.89 -4.53
C THR A 98 -7.50 4.25 -4.11
N LEU A 99 -6.45 5.06 -4.03
CA LEU A 99 -5.08 4.64 -3.71
C LEU A 99 -4.36 5.67 -2.83
N GLY A 100 -3.78 5.19 -1.75
CA GLY A 100 -2.77 5.86 -0.94
C GLY A 100 -1.44 5.11 -1.00
N VAL A 101 -0.32 5.84 -1.03
CA VAL A 101 1.02 5.24 -1.01
C VAL A 101 1.88 5.97 -0.01
N GLY A 102 2.41 5.24 0.96
CA GLY A 102 3.36 5.70 1.97
C GLY A 102 4.75 5.16 1.70
N ILE A 103 5.75 6.02 1.92
CA ILE A 103 7.17 5.64 1.84
C ILE A 103 7.88 6.23 3.06
N GLN A 104 8.68 5.42 3.74
CA GLN A 104 9.59 5.88 4.79
C GLN A 104 11.00 5.35 4.53
N GLU A 105 11.99 6.23 4.51
CA GLU A 105 13.39 5.83 4.51
C GLU A 105 13.82 5.32 5.89
N GLY A 106 14.61 4.25 5.93
CA GLY A 106 15.09 3.64 7.16
C GLY A 106 16.13 2.55 6.92
N ALA A 107 16.59 1.93 8.01
CA ALA A 107 17.50 0.79 7.92
C ALA A 107 16.86 -0.35 7.09
N GLY A 108 17.62 -0.96 6.19
CA GLY A 108 17.09 -1.97 5.27
C GLY A 108 16.38 -1.43 4.02
N GLY A 109 16.36 -0.10 3.84
CA GLY A 109 15.88 0.59 2.64
C GLY A 109 14.43 1.06 2.75
N PRO A 110 13.92 1.77 1.72
CA PRO A 110 12.60 2.36 1.81
C PRO A 110 11.55 1.31 2.17
N TRP A 111 10.72 1.68 3.13
CA TRP A 111 9.57 0.94 3.61
C TRP A 111 8.36 1.48 2.86
N TRP A 112 7.64 0.59 2.19
CA TRP A 112 6.52 0.94 1.33
C TRP A 112 5.24 0.37 1.92
N THR A 113 4.19 1.18 1.88
CA THR A 113 2.81 0.74 2.11
C THR A 113 1.96 1.28 0.96
N GLN A 114 1.07 0.44 0.45
CA GLN A 114 0.13 0.77 -0.60
C GLN A 114 -1.27 0.36 -0.14
N ASP A 115 -2.09 1.36 0.17
CA ASP A 115 -3.45 1.18 0.65
C ASP A 115 -4.45 1.51 -0.45
N PHE A 116 -5.39 0.61 -0.67
CA PHE A 116 -6.45 0.78 -1.66
C PHE A 116 -7.79 0.94 -0.96
N GLY A 117 -8.66 1.77 -1.51
CA GLY A 117 -10.02 1.92 -1.00
C GLY A 117 -11.10 1.71 -2.05
N ARG A 118 -12.30 1.38 -1.57
CA ARG A 118 -13.53 1.30 -2.39
C ARG A 118 -14.10 2.67 -2.69
#